data_AF-A0A6N7LWM3-F1
#
_entry.id   AF-A0A6N7LWM3-F1
#
_cell.length_a   1.000
_cell.length_b   1.000
_cell.length_c   1.000
_cell.angle_alpha   90.00
_cell.angle_beta   90.00
_cell.angle_gamma   90.00
#
_symmetry.space_group_name_H-M   'P 1'
#
loop_
_entity.id
_entity.type
_entity.pdbx_description
1 polymer ?
#
loop_
_entity_poly.entity_id
_entity_poly.type
_entity_poly.pdbx_seq_one_letter_code
_entity_poly.pdbx_strand_id
1 'polypeptide(L)'
;MDPSNILKIESLDEGWRDKDSVMLHACFQLLKDSIEKENLLSGHVDWDADEKHRLAKKEIENLYEWWVSYTEPEALNEKDYEQETQMLVRLVKVRWALWT
;
A
#
# COMPACT_ATOMS: atom_id res chain seq x y z
N MET A 1 15.79 -7.55 -13.21
CA MET A 1 14.45 -7.31 -12.65
C MET A 1 14.04 -8.58 -11.95
N ASP A 2 13.62 -8.45 -10.70
CA ASP A 2 12.96 -9.56 -10.02
C ASP A 2 11.66 -9.92 -10.75
N PRO A 3 11.21 -11.17 -10.67
CA PRO A 3 9.95 -11.58 -11.28
C PRO A 3 8.77 -10.80 -10.69
N SER A 4 8.05 -10.06 -11.53
CA SER A 4 6.94 -9.17 -11.13
C SER A 4 5.73 -9.91 -10.54
N ASN A 5 5.72 -11.25 -10.58
CA ASN A 5 4.66 -12.11 -10.05
C ASN A 5 4.99 -12.72 -8.69
N ILE A 6 6.12 -12.36 -8.08
CA ILE A 6 6.52 -12.79 -6.74
C ILE A 6 6.59 -11.57 -5.84
N LEU A 7 5.78 -11.57 -4.77
CA LEU A 7 5.77 -10.52 -3.77
C LEU A 7 6.38 -11.04 -2.46
N LYS A 8 7.52 -10.48 -2.06
CA LYS A 8 8.09 -10.70 -0.74
C LYS A 8 7.54 -9.66 0.22
N ILE A 9 6.81 -10.09 1.24
CA ILE A 9 6.23 -9.23 2.27
C ILE A 9 7.27 -9.02 3.37
N GLU A 10 7.92 -7.86 3.39
CA GLU A 10 9.06 -7.58 4.28
C GLU A 10 8.64 -7.31 5.74
N SER A 11 7.39 -6.89 5.92
CA SER A 11 6.80 -6.56 7.22
C SER A 11 6.37 -7.78 8.04
N LEU A 12 6.37 -8.98 7.45
CA LEU A 12 5.96 -10.22 8.12
C LEU A 12 7.16 -11.16 8.27
N ASP A 13 7.16 -11.92 9.37
CA ASP A 13 8.09 -13.02 9.59
C ASP A 13 7.66 -14.30 8.84
N GLU A 14 8.47 -15.36 8.94
CA GLU A 14 8.16 -16.68 8.36
C GLU A 14 7.15 -17.50 9.20
N GLY A 15 6.54 -16.87 10.22
CA GLY A 15 5.59 -17.49 11.13
C GLY A 15 4.21 -17.74 10.51
N TRP A 16 3.37 -18.46 11.25
CA TRP A 16 1.96 -18.57 10.89
C TRP A 16 1.25 -17.24 11.13
N ARG A 17 0.41 -16.84 10.17
CA ARG A 17 -0.34 -15.58 10.19
C ARG A 17 -1.75 -15.78 9.65
N ASP A 18 -2.69 -15.02 10.20
CA ASP A 18 -4.04 -14.94 9.71
C ASP A 18 -4.09 -14.30 8.31
N LYS A 19 -5.09 -14.74 7.51
CA LYS A 19 -5.15 -14.38 6.08
C LYS A 19 -5.60 -12.94 5.83
N ASP A 20 -6.29 -12.32 6.77
CA ASP A 20 -6.61 -10.90 6.77
C ASP A 20 -5.35 -10.04 6.93
N SER A 21 -4.50 -10.32 7.93
CA SER A 21 -3.21 -9.66 8.13
C SER A 21 -2.31 -9.86 6.90
N VAL A 22 -2.19 -11.10 6.39
CA VAL A 22 -1.43 -11.35 5.14
C VAL A 22 -1.96 -10.52 3.97
N MET A 23 -3.28 -10.36 3.84
CA MET A 23 -3.88 -9.54 2.78
C MET A 23 -3.53 -8.06 2.93
N LEU A 24 -3.65 -7.51 4.13
CA LEU A 24 -3.27 -6.13 4.44
C LEU A 24 -1.80 -5.88 4.06
N HIS A 25 -0.90 -6.68 4.63
CA HIS A 25 0.53 -6.54 4.42
C HIS A 25 0.93 -6.76 2.96
N ALA A 26 0.32 -7.69 2.24
CA ALA A 26 0.59 -7.89 0.81
C ALA A 26 0.19 -6.66 -0.01
N CYS A 27 -1.02 -6.13 0.20
CA CYS A 27 -1.49 -4.96 -0.54
C CYS A 27 -0.61 -3.74 -0.30
N PHE A 28 -0.20 -3.49 0.94
CA PHE A 28 0.66 -2.35 1.25
C PHE A 28 2.13 -2.57 0.92
N GLN A 29 2.61 -3.82 0.84
CA GLN A 29 3.91 -4.11 0.26
C GLN A 29 3.95 -3.71 -1.23
N LEU A 30 2.88 -3.96 -2.00
CA LEU A 30 2.80 -3.52 -3.40
C LEU A 30 2.89 -1.99 -3.52
N LEU A 31 2.18 -1.26 -2.64
CA LEU A 31 2.27 0.20 -2.58
C LEU A 31 3.70 0.66 -2.27
N LYS A 32 4.30 0.10 -1.22
CA LYS A 32 5.66 0.42 -0.79
C LYS A 32 6.68 0.15 -1.90
N ASP A 33 6.60 -1.00 -2.56
CA ASP A 33 7.49 -1.36 -3.66
C ASP A 33 7.32 -0.40 -4.85
N SER A 34 6.09 -0.02 -5.19
CA SER A 34 5.82 0.96 -6.26
C SER A 34 6.50 2.31 -5.95
N ILE A 35 6.43 2.77 -4.71
CA ILE A 35 7.01 4.05 -4.29
C ILE A 35 8.54 3.97 -4.20
N GLU A 36 9.06 3.01 -3.45
CA GLU A 36 10.48 2.95 -3.08
C GLU A 36 11.36 2.29 -4.14
N LYS A 37 10.89 1.22 -4.78
CA LYS A 37 11.69 0.44 -5.75
C LYS A 37 11.50 0.95 -7.17
N GLU A 38 10.30 1.41 -7.51
CA GLU A 38 9.96 1.88 -8.85
C GLU A 38 9.93 3.41 -8.99
N ASN A 39 10.15 4.15 -7.89
CA ASN A 39 10.16 5.61 -7.86
C ASN A 39 8.84 6.24 -8.37
N LEU A 40 7.69 5.63 -8.11
CA LEU A 40 6.38 6.06 -8.64
C LEU A 40 6.10 7.58 -8.50
N LEU A 41 6.47 8.19 -7.36
CA LEU A 41 6.19 9.61 -7.07
C LEU A 41 7.15 10.59 -7.75
N SER A 42 8.35 10.15 -8.13
CA SER A 42 9.42 10.97 -8.72
C SER A 42 9.84 10.50 -10.12
N GLY A 43 9.21 9.45 -10.63
CA GLY A 43 9.50 8.82 -11.90
C GLY A 43 8.82 9.52 -13.09
N HIS A 44 8.32 8.72 -14.04
CA HIS A 44 7.85 9.21 -15.33
C HIS A 44 6.39 9.71 -15.34
N VAL A 45 5.65 9.52 -14.25
CA VAL A 45 4.24 9.92 -14.17
C VAL A 45 4.11 11.43 -13.97
N ASP A 46 3.44 12.11 -14.88
CA ASP A 46 3.05 13.51 -14.72
C ASP A 46 1.83 13.62 -13.80
N TRP A 47 2.09 13.74 -12.51
CA TRP A 47 1.06 13.88 -11.50
C TRP A 47 0.30 15.20 -11.55
N ASP A 48 0.85 16.22 -12.21
CA ASP A 48 0.25 17.55 -12.32
C ASP A 48 -0.61 17.72 -13.58
N ALA A 49 -0.67 16.70 -14.44
CA ALA A 49 -1.41 16.69 -15.70
C ALA A 49 -2.90 17.09 -15.53
N ASP A 50 -3.57 16.54 -14.51
CA ASP A 50 -4.96 16.90 -14.18
C ASP A 50 -5.27 16.71 -12.69
N GLU A 51 -6.47 17.15 -12.30
CA GLU A 51 -6.91 17.06 -10.90
C GLU A 51 -7.03 15.62 -10.40
N LYS A 52 -7.40 14.68 -11.28
CA LYS A 52 -7.54 13.28 -10.91
C LYS A 52 -6.19 12.67 -10.53
N HIS A 53 -5.13 12.99 -11.28
CA HIS A 53 -3.77 12.55 -10.98
C HIS A 53 -3.24 13.21 -9.69
N ARG A 54 -3.43 14.52 -9.50
CA ARG A 54 -3.01 15.21 -8.26
C ARG A 54 -3.68 14.63 -7.02
N LEU A 55 -4.99 14.37 -7.08
CA LEU A 55 -5.72 13.75 -5.99
C LEU A 55 -5.27 12.31 -5.73
N ALA A 56 -4.98 11.54 -6.79
CA ALA A 56 -4.44 10.19 -6.65
C ALA A 56 -3.04 10.19 -6.02
N LYS A 57 -2.14 11.09 -6.44
CA LYS A 57 -0.81 11.24 -5.84
C LYS A 57 -0.91 11.49 -4.34
N LYS A 58 -1.70 12.48 -3.95
CA LYS A 58 -1.89 12.84 -2.55
C LYS A 58 -2.44 11.68 -1.72
N GLU A 59 -3.37 10.91 -2.30
CA GLU A 59 -3.94 9.76 -1.62
C GLU A 59 -2.92 8.61 -1.48
N ILE A 60 -2.10 8.37 -2.50
CA ILE A 60 -0.98 7.42 -2.46
C ILE A 60 0.02 7.82 -1.37
N GLU A 61 0.39 9.10 -1.28
CA GLU A 61 1.27 9.64 -0.24
C GLU A 61 0.67 9.41 1.16
N ASN A 62 -0.61 9.78 1.38
CA ASN A 62 -1.28 9.56 2.67
C ASN A 62 -1.33 8.07 3.06
N LEU A 63 -1.60 7.17 2.11
CA LEU A 63 -1.67 5.73 2.36
C LEU A 63 -0.29 5.15 2.70
N TYR A 64 0.75 5.63 2.03
CA TYR A 64 2.12 5.23 2.30
C TYR A 64 2.59 5.72 3.68
N GLU A 65 2.31 6.99 4.03
CA GLU A 65 2.61 7.53 5.35
C GLU A 65 1.88 6.75 6.47
N TRP A 66 0.61 6.40 6.25
CA TRP A 66 -0.13 5.54 7.16
C TRP A 66 0.55 4.17 7.31
N TRP A 67 0.96 3.55 6.20
CA TRP A 67 1.61 2.23 6.24
C TRP A 67 2.96 2.26 6.96
N VAL A 68 3.79 3.27 6.69
CA VAL A 68 5.10 3.40 7.35
C VAL A 68 4.96 3.65 8.85
N SER A 69 3.87 4.29 9.27
CA SER A 69 3.56 4.51 10.70
C SER A 69 2.74 3.37 11.33
N TYR A 70 2.24 2.43 10.55
CA TYR A 70 1.42 1.32 11.02
C TYR A 70 2.23 0.39 11.91
N THR A 71 1.65 0.05 13.06
CA THR A 71 2.18 -0.97 13.98
C THR A 71 1.06 -1.97 14.21
N GLU A 72 1.32 -3.23 13.86
CA GLU A 72 0.35 -4.30 14.05
C GLU A 72 0.08 -4.49 15.56
N PRO A 73 -1.19 -4.40 16.00
CA PRO A 73 -1.52 -4.60 17.40
C PRO A 73 -1.48 -6.09 17.75
N GLU A 74 -1.14 -6.42 19.01
CA GLU A 74 -1.17 -7.81 19.50
C GLU A 74 -2.56 -8.45 19.45
N ALA A 75 -3.62 -7.64 19.55
CA ALA A 75 -5.00 -8.07 19.47
C ALA A 75 -5.84 -7.02 18.77
N LEU A 76 -6.37 -7.37 17.59
CA LEU A 76 -7.26 -6.50 16.82
C LEU A 76 -8.62 -6.38 17.49
N ASN A 77 -9.09 -5.15 17.64
CA ASN A 77 -10.47 -4.85 17.99
C ASN A 77 -11.26 -4.42 16.74
N GLU A 78 -12.59 -4.31 16.88
CA GLU A 78 -13.49 -3.96 15.75
C GLU A 78 -13.10 -2.65 15.04
N LYS A 79 -12.56 -1.66 15.77
CA LYS A 79 -12.11 -0.39 15.17
C LYS A 79 -10.84 -0.56 14.35
N ASP A 80 -9.95 -1.45 14.77
CA ASP A 80 -8.71 -1.72 14.03
C ASP A 80 -9.06 -2.38 12.69
N TYR A 81 -9.94 -3.40 12.72
CA TYR A 81 -10.45 -4.03 11.50
C TYR A 81 -11.14 -3.04 10.56
N GLU A 82 -11.97 -2.15 11.10
CA GLU A 82 -12.65 -1.13 10.30
C GLU A 82 -11.63 -0.15 9.69
N GLN A 83 -10.63 0.28 10.45
CA GLN A 83 -9.59 1.18 9.95
C GLN A 83 -8.76 0.51 8.85
N GLU A 84 -8.27 -0.71 9.07
CA GLU A 84 -7.50 -1.47 8.08
C GLU A 84 -8.31 -1.73 6.81
N THR A 85 -9.59 -2.08 6.96
CA THR A 85 -10.52 -2.25 5.84
C THR A 85 -10.67 -0.95 5.05
N GLN A 86 -10.83 0.18 5.74
CA GLN A 86 -10.91 1.48 5.08
C GLN A 86 -9.63 1.80 4.31
N MET A 87 -8.46 1.52 4.87
CA MET A 87 -7.18 1.77 4.18
C MET A 87 -7.01 0.88 2.95
N LEU A 88 -7.38 -0.41 3.04
CA LEU A 88 -7.40 -1.32 1.90
C LEU A 88 -8.34 -0.83 0.79
N VAL A 89 -9.56 -0.42 1.13
CA VAL A 89 -10.53 0.11 0.17
C VAL A 89 -10.01 1.37 -0.51
N ARG A 90 -9.38 2.28 0.25
CA ARG A 90 -8.74 3.48 -0.29
C ARG A 90 -7.63 3.13 -1.28
N LEU A 91 -6.75 2.19 -0.94
CA LEU A 91 -5.70 1.70 -1.83
C LEU A 91 -6.26 1.09 -3.12
N VAL A 92 -7.28 0.24 -3.02
CA VAL A 92 -7.93 -0.37 -4.20
C VAL A 92 -8.54 0.70 -5.12
N LYS A 93 -9.07 1.80 -4.57
CA LYS A 93 -9.63 2.91 -5.37
C LYS A 93 -8.56 3.66 -6.17
N VAL A 94 -7.32 3.71 -5.69
CA VAL A 94 -6.20 4.37 -6.39
C VAL A 94 -5.30 3.41 -7.16
N ARG A 95 -5.59 2.10 -7.16
CA ARG A 95 -4.79 1.08 -7.86
C ARG A 95 -4.54 1.37 -9.35
N TRP A 96 -5.46 2.09 -10.01
CA TRP A 96 -5.33 2.46 -11.41
C TRP A 96 -4.17 3.43 -11.67
N ALA A 97 -3.64 4.07 -10.62
CA ALA A 97 -2.50 4.99 -10.67
C ALA A 97 -1.19 4.35 -10.18
N LEU A 98 -1.20 3.06 -9.82
CA LEU A 98 0.00 2.30 -9.40
C LEU A 98 0.67 1.61 -10.60
N TRP A 99 0.88 2.36 -11.69
CA TRP A 99 1.59 1.86 -12.86
C TRP A 99 2.81 2.75 -13.10
N THR A 100 3.92 2.12 -13.47
CA THR A 100 5.20 2.74 -13.76
C THR A 100 5.60 2.52 -15.21
#